data_AF-A0A413S3V9-F1
#
_entry.id   AF-A0A413S3V9-F1
#
_cell.length_a   1.000
_cell.length_b   1.000
_cell.length_c   1.000
_cell.angle_alpha   90.00
_cell.angle_beta   90.00
_cell.angle_gamma   90.00
#
_symmetry.space_group_name_H-M   'P 1'
#
loop_
_entity.id
_entity.type
_entity.pdbx_description
1 polymer ?
#
loop_
_entity_poly.entity_id
_entity_poly.type
_entity_poly.pdbx_seq_one_letter_code
_entity_poly.pdbx_strand_id
1 'polypeptide(L)'
;MRIEKIEKPKEKFGLLKKIFLSKKYNDSLVKKLSAGELTVAQLKQINRAIKSGLSDRQLNSIINSKKDAGRMAVIIDIAINVNKMSEKEAKC
;
A
#
# COMPACT_ATOMS: atom_id res chain seq x y z
N MET A 1 -42.91 -5.82 13.78
CA MET A 1 -41.74 -6.52 13.23
C MET A 1 -40.55 -5.56 13.29
N ARG A 2 -39.62 -5.75 14.24
CA ARG A 2 -38.39 -4.95 14.32
C ARG A 2 -37.30 -5.72 13.59
N ILE A 3 -36.78 -5.13 12.52
CA ILE A 3 -35.66 -5.71 11.77
C ILE A 3 -34.38 -5.34 12.53
N GLU A 4 -33.88 -6.28 13.32
CA GLU A 4 -32.54 -6.19 13.89
C GLU A 4 -31.53 -6.29 12.74
N LYS A 5 -30.90 -5.16 12.40
CA LYS A 5 -29.77 -5.12 11.48
C LYS A 5 -28.60 -5.83 12.17
N ILE A 6 -28.34 -7.07 11.76
CA ILE A 6 -27.17 -7.85 12.15
C ILE A 6 -25.93 -7.10 11.63
N GLU A 7 -25.31 -6.29 12.48
CA GLU A 7 -23.99 -5.75 12.22
C GLU A 7 -22.99 -6.90 12.26
N LYS A 8 -22.68 -7.46 11.09
CA LYS A 8 -21.58 -8.40 10.93
C LYS A 8 -20.33 -7.74 11.50
N PRO A 9 -19.63 -8.35 12.48
CA PRO A 9 -18.37 -7.80 12.96
C PRO A 9 -17.42 -7.74 11.77
N LYS A 10 -16.99 -6.52 11.41
CA LYS A 10 -15.96 -6.30 10.40
C LYS A 10 -14.72 -7.05 10.86
N GLU A 11 -14.53 -8.22 10.27
CA GLU A 11 -13.40 -9.10 10.50
C GLU A 11 -12.09 -8.29 10.47
N LYS A 12 -11.45 -8.17 11.64
CA LYS A 12 -10.09 -7.62 11.77
C LYS A 12 -9.04 -8.62 11.27
N PHE A 13 -9.33 -9.36 10.19
CA PHE A 13 -8.49 -10.44 9.64
C PHE A 13 -7.47 -9.98 8.59
N GLY A 14 -7.25 -8.67 8.41
CA GLY A 14 -6.42 -8.17 7.29
C GLY A 14 -5.01 -7.66 7.65
N LEU A 15 -4.75 -7.26 8.90
CA LEU A 15 -3.58 -6.42 9.21
C LEU A 15 -2.33 -7.19 9.62
N LEU A 16 -2.46 -8.42 10.13
CA LEU A 16 -1.30 -9.19 10.59
C LEU A 16 -0.66 -10.04 9.49
N LYS A 17 -1.31 -10.20 8.34
CA LYS A 17 -0.74 -10.87 7.15
C LYS A 17 0.15 -9.95 6.30
N LYS A 18 0.20 -8.64 6.61
CA LYS A 18 0.90 -7.59 5.85
C LYS A 18 2.43 -7.56 5.97
N ILE A 19 3.03 -8.35 6.86
CA ILE A 19 4.50 -8.35 7.03
C ILE A 19 5.21 -9.19 5.96
N PHE A 20 4.48 -10.03 5.23
CA PHE A 20 4.97 -10.67 4.02
C PHE A 20 4.31 -10.03 2.81
N LEU A 21 4.90 -8.94 2.29
CA LEU A 21 4.85 -8.74 0.85
C LEU A 21 5.35 -10.03 0.24
N SER A 22 4.39 -10.81 -0.24
CA SER A 22 4.60 -12.20 -0.64
C SER A 22 5.90 -12.32 -1.43
N LYS A 23 6.65 -13.41 -1.26
CA LYS A 23 7.89 -13.66 -2.03
C LYS A 23 7.72 -13.34 -3.52
N LYS A 24 6.52 -13.57 -4.05
CA LYS A 24 6.06 -13.23 -5.41
C LYS A 24 6.10 -11.73 -5.75
N TYR A 25 5.74 -10.85 -4.83
CA TYR A 25 5.80 -9.39 -5.01
C TYR A 25 7.25 -8.89 -5.06
N ASN A 26 8.11 -9.36 -4.15
CA ASN A 26 9.54 -9.05 -4.20
C ASN A 26 10.20 -9.60 -5.48
N ASP A 27 9.86 -10.82 -5.88
CA ASP A 27 10.33 -11.42 -7.13
C ASP A 27 9.85 -10.63 -8.37
N SER A 28 8.60 -10.13 -8.36
CA SER A 28 8.09 -9.27 -9.44
C SER A 28 8.80 -7.92 -9.50
N LEU A 29 9.11 -7.31 -8.35
CA LEU A 29 9.88 -6.07 -8.30
C LEU A 29 11.31 -6.26 -8.81
N VAL A 30 11.97 -7.35 -8.40
CA VAL A 30 13.31 -7.71 -8.88
C VAL A 30 13.29 -7.97 -10.38
N LYS A 31 12.30 -8.70 -10.90
CA LYS A 31 12.14 -8.91 -12.35
C LYS A 31 11.94 -7.60 -13.11
N LYS A 32 11.09 -6.69 -12.62
CA LYS A 32 10.88 -5.37 -13.25
C LYS A 32 12.13 -4.48 -13.19
N LEU A 33 12.93 -4.59 -12.12
CA LEU A 33 14.22 -3.91 -12.01
C LEU A 33 15.23 -4.46 -13.02
N SER A 34 15.39 -5.78 -13.05
CA SER A 34 16.30 -6.46 -13.96
C SER A 34 15.92 -6.28 -15.42
N ALA A 35 14.63 -6.09 -15.72
CA ALA A 35 14.12 -5.75 -17.04
C ALA A 35 14.29 -4.26 -17.43
N GLY A 36 14.78 -3.41 -16.52
CA GLY A 36 14.93 -1.96 -16.76
C GLY A 36 13.61 -1.18 -16.77
N GLU A 37 12.49 -1.80 -16.44
CA GLU A 37 11.18 -1.14 -16.36
C GLU A 37 11.02 -0.28 -15.10
N LEU A 38 11.76 -0.61 -14.04
CA LEU A 38 11.81 0.14 -12.80
C LEU A 38 13.25 0.57 -12.50
N THR A 39 13.41 1.84 -12.13
CA THR A 39 14.68 2.39 -11.65
C THR A 39 14.85 2.13 -10.14
N VAL A 40 16.12 2.12 -9.69
CA VAL A 40 16.47 2.01 -8.27
C VAL A 40 15.80 3.10 -7.42
N ALA A 41 15.62 4.29 -7.98
CA ALA A 41 14.93 5.39 -7.31
C ALA A 41 13.44 5.08 -7.08
N GLN A 42 12.74 4.51 -8.08
CA GLN A 42 11.34 4.10 -7.94
C GLN A 42 11.19 2.96 -6.92
N LEU A 43 12.13 2.02 -6.88
CA LEU A 43 12.15 0.97 -5.86
C LEU A 43 12.35 1.49 -4.45
N LYS A 44 13.23 2.48 -4.25
CA LYS A 44 13.39 3.15 -2.94
C LYS A 44 12.06 3.75 -2.49
N GLN A 45 11.30 4.36 -3.40
CA GLN A 45 9.97 4.87 -3.10
C GLN A 45 8.98 3.76 -2.77
N ILE A 46 8.93 2.67 -3.54
CA ILE A 46 8.06 1.52 -3.23
C ILE A 46 8.40 0.91 -1.87
N ASN A 47 9.68 0.78 -1.54
CA ASN A 47 10.12 0.29 -0.24
C ASN A 47 9.71 1.25 0.90
N ARG A 48 9.77 2.56 0.67
CA ARG A 48 9.26 3.57 1.63
C ARG A 48 7.75 3.44 1.84
N ALA A 49 6.99 3.26 0.76
CA ALA A 49 5.54 3.06 0.80
C ALA A 49 5.16 1.83 1.63
N ILE A 50 5.87 0.72 1.39
CA ILE A 50 5.76 -0.53 2.15
C ILE A 50 6.00 -0.30 3.64
N LYS A 51 7.16 0.29 3.99
CA LYS A 51 7.53 0.54 5.38
C LYS A 51 6.54 1.45 6.10
N SER A 52 5.86 2.31 5.35
CA SER A 52 4.86 3.24 5.86
C SER A 52 3.46 2.64 5.93
N GLY A 53 3.29 1.34 5.65
CA GLY A 53 2.04 0.61 5.84
C GLY A 53 0.97 0.83 4.77
N LEU A 54 1.35 1.34 3.59
CA LEU A 54 0.41 1.49 2.47
C LEU A 54 -0.25 0.15 2.13
N SER A 55 -1.53 0.20 1.73
CA SER A 55 -2.27 -1.00 1.33
C SER A 55 -1.78 -1.56 -0.01
N ASP A 56 -1.99 -2.86 -0.25
CA ASP A 56 -1.61 -3.51 -1.52
C ASP A 56 -2.25 -2.84 -2.74
N ARG A 57 -3.47 -2.31 -2.59
CA ARG A 57 -4.14 -1.52 -3.65
C ARG A 57 -3.38 -0.23 -3.96
N GLN A 58 -2.94 0.51 -2.94
CA GLN A 58 -2.13 1.72 -3.13
C GLN A 58 -0.77 1.37 -3.75
N LEU A 59 -0.11 0.32 -3.28
CA LEU A 59 1.17 -0.14 -3.82
C LEU A 59 1.06 -0.57 -5.29
N ASN A 60 0.05 -1.36 -5.65
CA ASN A 60 -0.19 -1.76 -7.04
C ASN A 60 -0.50 -0.56 -7.94
N SER A 61 -1.27 0.41 -7.46
CA SER A 61 -1.55 1.64 -8.20
C SER A 61 -0.28 2.44 -8.46
N ILE A 62 0.57 2.59 -7.43
CA ILE A 62 1.86 3.29 -7.54
C ILE A 62 2.79 2.60 -8.54
N ILE A 63 2.94 1.27 -8.47
CA ILE A 63 3.80 0.48 -9.38
C ILE A 63 3.29 0.51 -10.82
N ASN A 64 1.98 0.34 -11.02
CA ASN A 64 1.40 0.29 -12.36
C ASN A 64 1.27 1.68 -12.99
N SER A 65 1.39 2.76 -12.22
CA SER A 65 1.33 4.13 -12.74
C SER A 65 2.52 4.50 -13.63
N LYS A 66 3.62 3.73 -13.60
CA LYS A 66 4.88 3.95 -14.34
C LYS A 66 5.40 5.41 -14.23
N LYS A 67 5.10 6.09 -13.14
CA LYS A 67 5.53 7.48 -12.88
C LYS A 67 7.01 7.50 -12.47
N ASP A 68 7.68 8.61 -12.72
CA ASP A 68 9.04 8.83 -12.24
C ASP A 68 9.12 8.81 -10.70
N ALA A 69 10.33 8.59 -10.18
CA ALA A 69 10.55 8.46 -8.74
C ALA A 69 10.14 9.72 -7.94
N GLY A 70 10.26 10.92 -8.53
CA GLY A 70 9.86 12.17 -7.89
C GLY A 70 8.35 12.24 -7.69
N ARG A 71 7.58 11.96 -8.75
CA ARG A 71 6.12 11.89 -8.67
C ARG A 71 5.63 10.76 -7.75
N MET A 72 6.29 9.61 -7.77
CA MET A 72 5.98 8.52 -6.83
C MET A 72 6.16 8.94 -5.37
N ALA A 73 7.23 9.68 -5.05
CA ALA A 73 7.48 10.15 -3.69
C ALA A 73 6.32 11.03 -3.18
N VAL A 74 5.85 11.97 -3.99
CA VAL A 74 4.73 12.87 -3.64
C VAL A 74 3.44 12.07 -3.43
N ILE A 75 3.12 11.14 -4.33
CA ILE A 75 1.93 10.28 -4.21
C ILE A 75 1.98 9.46 -2.91
N ILE A 76 3.15 8.92 -2.58
CA ILE A 76 3.35 8.15 -1.35
C ILE A 76 3.15 9.04 -0.13
N ASP A 77 3.73 10.24 -0.10
CA ASP A 77 3.58 11.17 1.03
C ASP A 77 2.11 11.54 1.27
N ILE A 78 1.35 11.81 0.21
CA ILE A 78 -0.10 12.06 0.29
C ILE A 78 -0.82 10.84 0.86
N ALA A 79 -0.54 9.64 0.33
CA ALA A 79 -1.18 8.40 0.78
C ALA A 79 -0.86 8.08 2.26
N ILE A 80 0.38 8.33 2.70
CA ILE A 80 0.76 8.20 4.12
C ILE A 80 -0.07 9.16 4.97
N ASN A 81 -0.19 10.43 4.55
CA ASN A 81 -0.92 11.42 5.32
C ASN A 81 -2.41 11.09 5.43
N VAL A 82 -3.03 10.68 4.33
CA VAL A 82 -4.44 10.22 4.30
C VAL A 82 -4.66 9.04 5.25
N ASN A 83 -3.76 8.03 5.21
CA ASN A 83 -3.85 6.88 6.12
C ASN A 83 -3.75 7.33 7.59
N LYS A 84 -2.80 8.21 7.92
CA LYS A 84 -2.64 8.78 9.27
C LYS A 84 -3.86 9.57 9.74
N MET A 85 -4.53 10.32 8.87
CA MET A 85 -5.76 11.04 9.23
C MET A 85 -6.93 10.08 9.47
N SER A 86 -7.09 9.06 8.62
CA SER A 86 -8.13 8.04 8.80
C SER A 86 -7.97 7.24 10.11
N GLU A 87 -6.72 7.00 10.55
CA GLU A 87 -6.43 6.36 11.83
C GLU A 87 -6.76 7.24 13.05
N LYS A 88 -6.68 8.58 12.89
CA LYS A 88 -7.06 9.54 13.94
C LYS A 88 -8.58 9.63 14.06
N GLU A 89 -9.28 9.70 12.93
CA GLU A 89 -10.75 9.75 12.90
C GLU A 89 -11.39 8.46 13.44
N ALA A 90 -10.76 7.29 13.23
CA ALA A 90 -11.24 6.01 13.76
C ALA A 90 -11.01 5.81 15.28
N LYS A 91 -10.28 6.73 15.94
CA LYS A 91 -10.01 6.70 17.39
C LYS A 91 -10.82 7.72 18.19
N CYS A 92 -11.54 8.62 17.52
CA CYS A 92 -12.53 9.51 18.13
C CYS A 92 -13.90 8.83 18.15
#